data_AF-A0A3D0JM10-F1
#
_entry.id   AF-A0A3D0JM10-F1
#
_cell.length_a   1.000
_cell.length_b   1.000
_cell.length_c   1.000
_cell.angle_alpha   90.00
_cell.angle_beta   90.00
_cell.angle_gamma   90.00
#
_symmetry.space_group_name_H-M   'P 1'
#
loop_
_entity.id
_entity.type
_entity.pdbx_description
1 polymer ?
#
loop_
_entity_poly.entity_id
_entity_poly.type
_entity_poly.pdbx_seq_one_letter_code
_entity_poly.pdbx_strand_id
1 'polypeptide(L)' 'MEAGTAQLTMTVLMTPDMTNFPGNVHGDTLRKHT' A
#
# COMPACT_ATOMS: atom_id res chain seq x y z
N MET A 1 -23.83 -15.77 15.02
CA MET A 1 -23.17 -15.79 13.70
C MET A 1 -21.69 -15.54 13.97
N GLU A 2 -20.82 -16.44 13.56
CA GLU A 2 -19.37 -16.25 13.65
C GLU A 2 -18.96 -15.29 12.52
N ALA A 3 -18.17 -14.28 12.84
CA ALA A 3 -17.78 -13.26 11.88
C ALA A 3 -16.57 -13.78 11.10
N GLY A 4 -16.83 -14.36 9.92
CA GLY A 4 -15.76 -14.86 9.05
C GLY A 4 -14.74 -13.78 8.70
N THR A 5 -13.45 -14.14 8.72
CA THR A 5 -12.36 -13.25 8.30
C THR A 5 -12.50 -12.86 6.83
N ALA A 6 -12.81 -11.58 6.56
CA ALA A 6 -12.81 -11.03 5.22
C ALA A 6 -11.39 -10.60 4.82
N GLN A 7 -10.85 -11.18 3.76
CA GLN A 7 -9.53 -10.83 3.21
C GLN A 7 -9.68 -10.25 1.81
N LEU A 8 -8.89 -9.22 1.50
CA LEU A 8 -8.84 -8.56 0.20
C LEU A 8 -7.38 -8.50 -0.28
N THR A 9 -7.11 -8.93 -1.51
CA THR A 9 -5.78 -8.84 -2.13
C THR A 9 -5.78 -7.74 -3.19
N MET A 10 -4.77 -6.89 -3.19
CA MET A 10 -4.59 -5.79 -4.15
C MET A 10 -3.17 -5.77 -4.69
N THR A 11 -3.03 -5.56 -6.00
CA THR A 11 -1.73 -5.32 -6.65
C THR A 11 -1.66 -3.85 -7.04
N VAL A 12 -0.61 -3.15 -6.59
CA VAL A 12 -0.39 -1.73 -6.88
C VAL A 12 0.95 -1.56 -7.59
N LEU A 13 0.95 -0.83 -8.71
CA LEU A 13 2.17 -0.44 -9.42
C LEU A 13 2.78 0.80 -8.74
N MET A 14 4.02 0.69 -8.29
CA MET A 14 4.75 1.83 -7.72
C MET A 14 5.35 2.69 -8.84
N THR A 15 5.07 3.99 -8.83
CA THR A 15 5.53 4.96 -9.84
C THR A 15 6.56 5.95 -9.27
N PRO A 16 7.43 6.57 -10.10
CA PRO A 16 8.51 7.43 -9.61
C PRO A 16 8.06 8.63 -8.75
N ASP A 17 6.84 9.13 -8.93
CA ASP A 17 6.22 10.20 -8.12
C ASP A 17 5.91 9.77 -6.67
N MET A 18 5.92 8.46 -6.38
CA MET A 18 5.75 7.92 -5.03
C MET A 18 7.06 7.81 -4.25
N THR A 19 8.17 8.25 -4.85
CA THR A 19 9.51 8.18 -4.23
C THR A 19 9.81 9.41 -3.37
N ASN A 20 10.62 9.23 -2.34
CA ASN A 20 11.18 10.30 -1.50
C ASN A 20 12.52 10.79 -2.06
N PHE A 21 13.14 11.78 -1.41
CA PHE A 21 14.44 12.35 -1.84
C PHE A 21 15.57 11.32 -2.07
N PRO A 22 15.73 10.25 -1.25
CA PRO A 22 16.70 9.19 -1.53
C PRO A 22 16.23 8.14 -2.56
N GLY A 23 15.06 8.30 -3.18
CA GLY A 23 14.56 7.41 -4.25
C GLY A 23 13.80 6.17 -3.77
N ASN A 24 13.49 6.07 -2.48
CA ASN A 24 12.67 4.98 -1.92
C ASN A 24 11.18 5.34 -1.93
N VAL A 25 10.29 4.35 -1.89
CA VAL A 25 8.85 4.62 -1.71
C VAL A 25 8.60 5.38 -0.40
N HIS A 26 7.84 6.47 -0.47
CA HIS A 26 7.49 7.27 0.69
C HIS A 26 6.57 6.49 1.65
N GLY A 27 6.80 6.60 2.96
CA GLY A 27 6.06 5.81 3.97
C GLY A 27 4.53 6.02 3.95
N ASP A 28 4.08 7.25 3.66
CA ASP A 28 2.65 7.53 3.54
C ASP A 28 1.98 6.85 2.33
N THR A 29 2.75 6.46 1.30
CA THR A 29 2.24 5.68 0.17
C THR A 29 1.81 4.30 0.64
N LEU A 30 2.59 3.64 1.50
CA LEU A 30 2.26 2.33 2.04
C LEU A 30 1.01 2.38 2.92
N ARG A 31 0.87 3.42 3.75
CA ARG A 31 -0.30 3.57 4.65
C ARG A 31 -1.62 3.85 3.94
N LYS A 32 -1.59 4.25 2.67
CA LYS A 32 -2.80 4.47 1.85
C LYS A 32 -3.35 3.20 1.22
N HIS A 33 -2.56 2.13 1.19
CA HIS A 33 -2.88 0.87 0.52
C HIS A 33 -3.09 -0.30 1.49
N THR A 34 -3.15 -0.01 2.80
CA THR A 34 -3.42 -0.95 3.89
C THR A 34 -4.75 -0.66 4.55
#